data_AF-G2QEH6-F1
#
_entry.id   AF-G2QEH6-F1
#
_cell.length_a   1.000
_cell.length_b   1.000
_cell.length_c   1.000
_cell.angle_alpha   90.00
_cell.angle_beta   90.00
_cell.angle_gamma   90.00
#
_symmetry.space_group_name_H-M   'P 1'
#
loop_
_entity.id
_entity.type
_entity.pdbx_description
1 polymer ?
#
loop_
_entity_poly.entity_id
_entity_poly.type
_entity_poly.pdbx_seq_one_letter_code
_entity_poly.pdbx_strand_id
1 'polypeptide(L)' 'MDPALVRLGSMVQNRYKYFRWTKRTARITFVYAAVIPAIIGYLGYQNDGLWDLRAKRRGDIISER' A
#
# COMPACT_ATOMS: atom_id res chain seq x y z
N MET A 1 12.46 10.97 34.19
CA MET A 1 11.63 10.74 32.98
C MET A 1 10.18 10.71 33.40
N ASP A 2 9.29 11.38 32.67
CA ASP A 2 7.85 11.36 32.97
C ASP A 2 7.31 9.92 32.88
N PRO A 3 6.75 9.36 33.96
CA PRO A 3 6.22 7.99 33.96
C PRO A 3 5.11 7.78 32.91
N ALA A 4 4.34 8.82 32.54
CA ALA A 4 3.31 8.69 31.51
C ALA A 4 3.91 8.45 30.12
N LEU A 5 4.97 9.20 29.76
CA LEU A 5 5.70 8.99 28.51
C LEU A 5 6.38 7.62 28.46
N VAL A 6 6.96 7.16 29.57
CA VAL A 6 7.57 5.82 29.65
C VAL A 6 6.51 4.74 29.42
N ARG A 7 5.33 4.87 30.05
CA ARG A 7 4.21 3.94 29.85
C ARG A 7 3.71 3.96 28.41
N LEU A 8 3.53 5.11 27.80
CA LEU A 8 3.11 5.22 26.39
C LEU A 8 4.10 4.51 25.46
N GLY A 9 5.40 4.75 25.65
CA GLY A 9 6.47 4.07 24.91
C GLY A 9 6.35 2.55 25.03
N SER A 10 6.20 2.04 26.25
CA SER A 10 6.02 0.60 26.49
C SER A 10 4.76 0.03 25.84
N MET A 11 3.65 0.78 25.82
CA MET A 11 2.38 0.35 25.21
C MET A 11 2.48 0.24 23.68
N VAL A 12 3.16 1.20 23.04
CA VAL A 12 3.36 1.17 21.58
C VAL A 12 4.30 0.04 21.20
N GLN A 13 5.44 -0.10 21.88
CA GLN A 13 6.42 -1.14 21.60
C GLN A 13 5.85 -2.55 21.81
N ASN A 14 5.05 -2.77 22.86
CA ASN A 14 4.47 -4.08 23.16
C ASN A 14 3.13 -4.34 22.46
N ARG A 15 2.68 -3.47 21.55
CA ARG A 15 1.36 -3.60 20.89
C ARG A 15 1.17 -4.94 20.18
N TYR A 16 2.22 -5.49 19.58
CA TYR A 16 2.16 -6.78 18.88
C TYR A 16 1.87 -7.96 19.82
N LYS A 17 2.32 -7.88 21.09
CA LYS A 17 2.10 -8.94 22.09
C LYS A 17 0.63 -9.08 22.46
N TYR A 18 -0.12 -7.98 22.41
CA TYR A 18 -1.54 -7.94 22.76
C TYR A 18 -2.45 -7.89 21.54
N PHE A 19 -1.91 -8.13 20.35
CA PHE A 19 -2.69 -8.14 19.12
C PHE A 19 -3.72 -9.28 19.13
N ARG A 20 -4.90 -9.02 18.55
CA ARG A 20 -5.95 -10.01 18.38
C ARG A 20 -6.55 -9.92 16.97
N TRP A 21 -6.80 -11.08 16.38
CA TRP A 21 -7.62 -11.18 15.19
C TRP A 21 -9.08 -10.91 15.53
N THR A 22 -9.60 -9.83 15.00
CA THR A 22 -11.00 -9.43 15.09
C THR A 22 -11.51 -9.22 13.68
N LYS A 23 -12.83 -9.19 13.48
CA LYS A 23 -13.41 -8.90 12.15
C LYS A 23 -12.86 -7.59 11.55
N ARG A 24 -12.57 -6.59 12.38
CA ARG A 24 -11.97 -5.32 11.94
C ARG A 24 -10.51 -5.48 11.53
N THR A 25 -9.65 -6.03 12.40
CA THR A 25 -8.21 -6.14 12.13
C THR A 25 -7.94 -7.09 10.97
N ALA A 26 -8.69 -8.20 10.86
CA ALA A 26 -8.60 -9.12 9.73
C ALA A 26 -8.90 -8.45 8.38
N ARG A 27 -9.98 -7.65 8.31
CA ARG A 27 -10.33 -6.90 7.10
C ARG A 27 -9.24 -5.90 6.71
N ILE A 28 -8.75 -5.12 7.67
CA ILE A 28 -7.70 -4.13 7.41
C ILE A 28 -6.45 -4.83 6.90
N THR A 29 -5.98 -5.88 7.58
CA THR A 29 -4.79 -6.61 7.14
C THR A 29 -4.97 -7.21 5.75
N PHE A 30 -6.12 -7.83 5.45
CA PHE A 30 -6.39 -8.38 4.12
C PHE A 30 -6.36 -7.32 3.02
N VAL A 31 -6.99 -6.16 3.25
CA VAL A 31 -7.01 -5.07 2.26
C VAL A 31 -5.59 -4.57 1.98
N TYR A 32 -4.80 -4.29 3.01
CA TYR A 32 -3.47 -3.71 2.82
C TYR A 32 -2.41 -4.72 2.39
N ALA A 33 -2.52 -5.99 2.81
CA ALA A 33 -1.54 -7.01 2.46
C ALA A 33 -1.81 -7.70 1.11
N ALA A 34 -3.07 -7.78 0.66
CA ALA A 34 -3.43 -8.49 -0.55
C ALA A 34 -4.11 -7.59 -1.59
N VAL A 35 -5.20 -6.91 -1.22
CA VAL A 35 -6.04 -6.18 -2.19
C VAL A 35 -5.28 -5.03 -2.84
N ILE A 36 -4.64 -4.17 -2.04
CA ILE A 36 -3.90 -3.01 -2.56
C ILE A 36 -2.71 -3.45 -3.43
N PRO A 37 -1.82 -4.36 -2.99
CA PRO A 37 -0.75 -4.86 -3.85
C PRO A 37 -1.25 -5.52 -5.13
N ALA A 38 -2.37 -6.27 -5.08
CA ALA A 38 -2.93 -6.90 -6.27
C ALA A 38 -3.45 -5.88 -7.29
N ILE A 39 -4.14 -4.83 -6.84
CA ILE A 39 -4.61 -3.75 -7.73
C ILE A 39 -3.41 -3.02 -8.36
N ILE A 40 -2.42 -2.65 -7.55
CA ILE A 40 -1.22 -1.96 -8.05
C ILE A 40 -0.46 -2.85 -9.02
N GLY A 41 -0.27 -4.13 -8.68
CA GLY A 41 0.40 -5.09 -9.56
C GLY A 41 -0.34 -5.25 -10.88
N TYR A 42 -1.66 -5.43 -10.86
CA TYR A 42 -2.48 -5.52 -12.08
C TYR A 42 -2.35 -4.28 -12.96
N LEU A 43 -2.48 -3.08 -12.38
CA LEU A 43 -2.31 -1.83 -13.12
C LEU A 43 -0.89 -1.68 -13.67
N GLY A 44 0.12 -2.06 -12.88
CA GLY A 44 1.52 -2.08 -13.29
C GLY A 44 1.70 -2.96 -14.51
N TYR A 45 1.29 -4.23 -14.46
CA TYR A 45 1.43 -5.15 -15.58
C TYR A 45 0.66 -4.75 -16.84
N GLN A 46 -0.49 -4.08 -16.70
CA GLN A 46 -1.26 -3.60 -17.86
C GLN A 46 -0.67 -2.33 -18.49
N ASN A 47 -0.03 -1.48 -17.71
CA ASN A 47 0.54 -0.21 -18.17
C ASN A 47 2.04 -0.28 -18.46
N ASP A 48 2.70 -1.37 -18.08
CA ASP A 48 4.12 -1.58 -18.33
C ASP A 48 4.39 -1.59 -19.85
N GLY A 49 5.29 -0.71 -20.30
CA GLY A 49 5.58 -0.50 -21.71
C GLY A 49 4.43 0.07 -22.56
N LEU A 50 3.27 0.39 -21.99
CA LEU A 50 2.12 0.84 -22.79
C LEU A 50 2.32 2.27 -23.32
N TRP A 51 2.99 3.13 -22.57
CA TRP A 51 3.04 4.56 -22.84
C TRP A 51 4.43 5.00 -23.31
N ASP A 52 4.55 5.39 -24.58
CA ASP A 52 5.73 6.06 -25.12
C ASP A 52 5.44 7.53 -25.41
N LEU A 53 6.02 8.40 -24.58
CA LEU A 53 5.86 9.85 -24.67
C LEU A 53 7.03 10.51 -25.40
N ARG A 54 8.03 9.74 -25.84
CA ARG A 54 9.25 10.31 -26.40
C ARG A 54 8.95 10.93 -27.76
N ALA A 55 9.20 12.24 -27.87
CA ALA A 55 9.08 13.03 -29.09
C ALA A 55 7.69 13.02 -29.79
N LYS A 56 6.62 12.64 -29.07
CA LYS A 56 5.24 12.67 -29.60
C LYS A 56 4.74 14.11 -29.79
N ARG A 57 3.97 14.35 -30.86
CA ARG A 57 3.35 15.65 -31.21
C ARG A 57 1.83 15.60 -31.08
N ARG A 58 1.18 16.75 -31.24
CA ARG A 58 -0.29 16.85 -31.21
C ARG A 58 -0.90 15.99 -32.31
N GLY A 59 -1.71 15.00 -31.92
CA GLY A 59 -2.38 14.06 -32.83
C GLY A 59 -1.70 12.70 -32.95
N ASP A 60 -0.50 12.52 -32.38
CA ASP A 60 0.21 11.25 -32.43
C ASP A 60 -0.33 10.24 -31.40
N ILE A 61 -0.32 8.96 -31.78
CA ILE A 61 -0.70 7.86 -30.90
C ILE A 61 0.40 7.65 -29.85
N ILE A 62 0.01 7.66 -28.59
CA ILE A 62 0.89 7.56 -27.41
C ILE A 62 0.99 6.12 -26.90
N SER A 63 -0.02 5.28 -27.16
CA SER A 63 0.02 3.87 -26.80
C SER A 63 0.87 3.05 -27.77
N GLU A 64 1.66 2.11 -27.24
CA GLU A 64 2.40 1.12 -28.05
C GLU A 64 1.54 -0.08 -28.50
N ARG A 65 0.31 -0.17 -27.98
CA ARG A 65 -0.63 -1.27 -28.20
C ARG A 65 -1.82 -0.86 -29.07
#